data_AF-A0A971VK75-F1
#
_entry.id   AF-A0A971VK75-F1
#
_cell.length_a   1.000
_cell.length_b   1.000
_cell.length_c   1.000
_cell.angle_alpha   90.00
_cell.angle_beta   90.00
_cell.angle_gamma   90.00
#
_symmetry.space_group_name_H-M   'P 1'
#
loop_
_entity.id
_entity.type
_entity.pdbx_description
1 polymer ?
#
loop_
_entity_poly.entity_id
_entity_poly.type
_entity_poly.pdbx_seq_one_letter_code
_entity_poly.pdbx_strand_id
1 'polypeptide(L)'
;AITPMQSGGGPFQVYLLYKRGVSVGKSVAITIVRTLQIIFLLALVLPFSLFHEPEFLARHIVLKWFVLYVLIFISIAGAFLMISFVRPDWIKKWSNWIIVKLNKIGIIRSTGILRAARRVNREIDCYSENIRVFFSTGRKWFIASIFGAVLHLLVYMSIMPCLIIAIGSEVKFMQCILAESLLLFLLYFVPTPGSSGAAEGGATAVFALFVPWSLAGILAVTWRVLSEYTGVALGSLMVIKQFGWGGADKLLKEEKKKLEDGREKK
;
A
#
# COMPACT_ATOMS: atom_id res chain seq x y z
N ALA A 1 -9.09 -5.46 11.81
CA ALA A 1 -7.74 -5.88 11.41
C ALA A 1 -6.96 -6.28 12.66
N ILE A 2 -6.43 -7.51 12.74
CA ILE A 2 -5.69 -8.02 13.93
C ILE A 2 -4.18 -8.16 13.62
N THR A 3 -3.77 -8.07 12.36
CA THR A 3 -2.36 -8.17 11.96
C THR A 3 -1.61 -6.84 12.16
N PRO A 4 -0.40 -6.87 12.74
CA PRO A 4 0.43 -5.67 12.88
C PRO A 4 0.62 -4.93 11.55
N MET A 5 0.60 -3.59 11.56
CA MET A 5 1.00 -2.73 10.43
C MET A 5 0.15 -2.78 9.14
N GLN A 6 -1.12 -3.19 9.19
CA GLN A 6 -1.90 -3.55 7.98
C GLN A 6 -1.17 -4.59 7.08
N SER A 7 -0.15 -5.28 7.61
CA SER A 7 0.77 -6.12 6.84
C SER A 7 0.14 -7.43 6.39
N GLY A 8 -1.07 -7.79 6.84
CA GLY A 8 -1.75 -9.02 6.41
C GLY A 8 -2.26 -8.96 4.97
N GLY A 9 -2.60 -7.77 4.46
CA GLY A 9 -3.22 -7.62 3.14
C GLY A 9 -2.32 -8.04 1.97
N GLY A 10 -1.05 -7.63 2.00
CA GLY A 10 -0.08 -7.95 0.96
C GLY A 10 0.26 -9.45 0.87
N PRO A 11 0.71 -10.09 1.96
CA PRO A 11 0.96 -11.54 2.03
C PRO A 11 -0.27 -12.37 1.68
N PHE A 12 -1.47 -11.97 2.12
CA PHE A 12 -2.70 -12.67 1.75
C PHE A 12 -2.97 -12.59 0.24
N GLN A 13 -2.75 -11.42 -0.39
CA GLN A 13 -2.86 -11.27 -1.85
C GLN A 13 -1.85 -12.17 -2.58
N VAL A 14 -0.60 -12.23 -2.09
CA VAL A 14 0.43 -13.12 -2.63
C VAL A 14 0.00 -14.58 -2.52
N TYR A 15 -0.52 -15.00 -1.36
CA TYR A 15 -1.01 -16.35 -1.13
C TYR A 15 -2.18 -16.72 -2.06
N LEU A 16 -3.15 -15.82 -2.23
CA LEU A 16 -4.32 -16.07 -3.08
C LEU A 16 -3.92 -16.18 -4.56
N LEU A 17 -2.99 -15.34 -5.03
CA LEU A 17 -2.46 -15.40 -6.39
C LEU A 17 -1.64 -16.68 -6.61
N TYR A 18 -0.86 -17.09 -5.61
CA TYR A 18 -0.14 -18.36 -5.63
C TYR A 18 -1.09 -19.55 -5.76
N LYS A 19 -2.19 -19.57 -5.00
CA LYS A 19 -3.21 -20.63 -5.09
C LYS A 19 -3.92 -20.66 -6.46
N ARG A 20 -3.95 -19.54 -7.18
CA ARG A 20 -4.49 -19.43 -8.55
C ARG A 20 -3.45 -19.72 -9.64
N GLY A 21 -2.27 -20.25 -9.30
CA GLY A 21 -1.24 -20.67 -10.25
C GLY A 21 -0.27 -19.56 -10.70
N VAL A 22 -0.30 -18.39 -10.07
CA VAL A 22 0.67 -17.32 -10.34
C VAL A 22 1.95 -17.58 -9.53
N SER A 23 3.14 -17.38 -10.13
CA SER A 23 4.39 -17.56 -9.39
C SER A 23 4.50 -16.57 -8.21
N VAL A 24 5.16 -17.00 -7.12
CA VAL A 24 5.32 -16.18 -5.91
C VAL A 24 6.01 -14.85 -6.24
N GLY A 25 7.07 -14.87 -7.06
CA GLY A 25 7.78 -13.67 -7.49
C GLY A 25 6.88 -12.66 -8.24
N LYS A 26 6.05 -13.15 -9.18
CA LYS A 26 5.08 -12.30 -9.90
C LYS A 26 4.03 -11.71 -8.96
N SER A 27 3.55 -12.50 -8.00
CA SER A 27 2.54 -12.08 -7.03
C SER A 27 3.05 -10.99 -6.07
N VAL A 28 4.29 -11.11 -5.63
CA VAL A 28 4.98 -10.08 -4.83
C VAL A 28 5.15 -8.81 -5.65
N ALA A 29 5.60 -8.92 -6.90
CA ALA A 29 5.76 -7.77 -7.79
C ALA A 29 4.43 -7.03 -8.02
N ILE A 30 3.33 -7.75 -8.28
CA ILE A 30 1.98 -7.15 -8.44
C ILE A 30 1.57 -6.38 -7.18
N THR A 31 1.79 -6.97 -6.00
CA THR A 31 1.43 -6.35 -4.71
C THR A 31 2.23 -5.08 -4.45
N ILE A 32 3.53 -5.09 -4.77
CA ILE A 32 4.41 -3.91 -4.65
C ILE A 32 4.00 -2.82 -5.64
N VAL A 33 3.76 -3.16 -6.92
CA VAL A 33 3.36 -2.20 -7.94
C VAL A 33 2.04 -1.53 -7.55
N ARG A 34 1.04 -2.30 -7.12
CA ARG A 34 -0.24 -1.76 -6.63
C ARG A 34 -0.04 -0.79 -5.47
N THR A 35 0.80 -1.19 -4.51
CA THR A 35 1.10 -0.38 -3.32
C THR A 35 1.75 0.95 -3.70
N LEU A 36 2.80 0.91 -4.52
CA LEU A 36 3.48 2.10 -5.02
C LEU A 36 2.54 2.99 -5.82
N GLN A 37 1.65 2.40 -6.62
CA GLN A 37 0.67 3.12 -7.42
C GLN A 37 -0.32 3.91 -6.53
N ILE A 38 -0.82 3.32 -5.44
CA ILE A 38 -1.70 4.02 -4.49
C ILE A 38 -0.94 5.14 -3.78
N ILE A 39 0.27 4.88 -3.27
CA ILE A 39 1.10 5.90 -2.62
C ILE A 39 1.36 7.06 -3.58
N PHE A 40 1.70 6.77 -4.84
CA PHE A 40 1.97 7.79 -5.85
C PHE A 40 0.73 8.62 -6.22
N LEU A 41 -0.45 7.98 -6.34
CA LEU A 41 -1.70 8.71 -6.59
C LEU A 41 -2.06 9.62 -5.41
N LEU A 42 -1.96 9.10 -4.18
CA LEU A 42 -2.21 9.86 -2.95
C LEU A 42 -1.26 11.06 -2.83
N ALA A 43 0.01 10.81 -3.13
CA ALA A 43 1.06 11.80 -3.24
C ALA A 43 0.74 12.95 -4.21
N LEU A 44 0.12 12.64 -5.35
CA LEU A 44 -0.20 13.62 -6.40
C LEU A 44 -1.36 14.56 -6.00
N VAL A 45 -2.21 14.16 -5.05
CA VAL A 45 -3.28 15.02 -4.50
C VAL A 45 -2.71 16.24 -3.77
N LEU A 46 -1.53 16.11 -3.17
CA LEU A 46 -0.92 17.15 -2.33
C LEU A 46 -0.40 18.38 -3.10
N PRO A 47 0.39 18.25 -4.19
CA PRO A 47 0.76 19.40 -5.00
C PRO A 47 -0.47 20.03 -5.64
N PHE A 48 -1.43 19.21 -6.12
CA PHE A 48 -2.67 19.71 -6.68
C PHE A 48 -3.43 20.60 -5.69
N SER A 49 -3.47 20.21 -4.42
CA SER A 49 -4.11 20.99 -3.38
C SER A 49 -3.39 22.30 -3.03
N LEU A 50 -2.05 22.36 -3.12
CA LEU A 50 -1.31 23.62 -2.91
C LEU A 50 -1.68 24.68 -3.95
N PHE A 51 -1.93 24.26 -5.19
CA PHE A 51 -2.32 25.18 -6.26
C PHE A 51 -3.76 25.68 -6.13
N HIS A 52 -4.67 24.85 -5.61
CA HIS A 52 -6.11 25.18 -5.56
C HIS A 52 -6.56 25.83 -4.25
N GLU A 53 -5.95 25.46 -3.11
CA GLU A 53 -6.37 25.91 -1.77
C GLU A 53 -5.16 26.40 -0.92
N PRO A 54 -4.36 27.38 -1.39
CA PRO A 54 -3.18 27.84 -0.66
C PRO A 54 -3.53 28.48 0.70
N GLU A 55 -4.69 29.10 0.82
CA GLU A 55 -5.15 29.79 2.03
C GLU A 55 -5.48 28.82 3.18
N PHE A 56 -6.07 27.66 2.86
CA PHE A 56 -6.38 26.63 3.86
C PHE A 56 -5.10 26.08 4.49
N LEU A 57 -4.06 25.87 3.68
CA LEU A 57 -2.75 25.42 4.14
C LEU A 57 -1.98 26.51 4.87
N ALA A 58 -2.14 27.78 4.50
CA ALA A 58 -1.56 28.90 5.23
C ALA A 58 -2.16 29.07 6.63
N ARG A 59 -3.46 28.79 6.80
CA ARG A 59 -4.16 28.84 8.09
C ARG A 59 -3.68 27.76 9.07
N HIS A 60 -3.24 26.60 8.56
CA HIS A 60 -2.78 25.48 9.38
C HIS A 60 -1.29 25.18 9.16
N ILE A 61 -0.43 25.85 9.94
CA ILE A 61 1.03 25.76 9.83
C ILE A 61 1.57 24.31 9.83
N VAL A 62 0.98 23.44 10.65
CA VAL A 62 1.37 22.03 10.75
C VAL A 62 1.08 21.28 9.44
N LEU A 63 -0.08 21.53 8.82
CA LEU A 63 -0.45 20.92 7.55
C LEU A 63 0.50 21.37 6.43
N LYS A 64 0.91 22.65 6.41
CA LYS A 64 1.88 23.17 5.44
C LYS A 64 3.22 22.46 5.49
N TRP A 65 3.81 22.30 6.68
CA TRP A 65 5.09 21.59 6.84
C TRP A 65 4.98 20.12 6.49
N PHE A 66 3.85 19.51 6.84
CA PHE A 66 3.59 18.11 6.50
C PHE A 66 3.47 17.91 4.98
N VAL A 67 2.69 18.75 4.29
CA VAL A 67 2.60 18.74 2.81
C VAL A 67 3.98 18.90 2.16
N LEU A 68 4.81 19.83 2.66
CA LEU A 68 6.15 20.05 2.13
C LEU A 68 7.06 18.82 2.33
N TYR A 69 7.04 18.21 3.51
CA TYR A 69 7.78 16.98 3.79
C TYR A 69 7.38 15.86 2.82
N VAL A 70 6.08 15.68 2.63
CA VAL A 70 5.56 14.64 1.73
C VAL A 70 5.96 14.92 0.28
N LEU A 71 5.89 16.17 -0.19
CA LEU A 71 6.32 16.55 -1.54
C LEU A 71 7.80 16.28 -1.80
N ILE A 72 8.66 16.59 -0.83
CA ILE A 72 10.09 16.29 -0.92
C ILE A 72 10.29 14.77 -1.00
N PHE A 73 9.61 14.01 -0.13
CA PHE A 73 9.68 12.55 -0.11
C PHE A 73 9.23 11.93 -1.44
N ILE A 74 8.12 12.39 -2.00
CA ILE A 74 7.61 11.94 -3.31
C ILE A 74 8.56 12.31 -4.42
N SER A 75 9.13 13.52 -4.40
CA SER A 75 10.07 13.96 -5.45
C SER A 75 11.32 13.10 -5.45
N ILE A 76 11.84 12.76 -4.27
CA ILE A 76 12.98 11.85 -4.11
C ILE A 76 12.61 10.42 -4.53
N ALA A 77 11.47 9.90 -4.09
CA ALA A 77 11.01 8.56 -4.44
C ALA A 77 10.69 8.42 -5.94
N GLY A 78 10.06 9.44 -6.52
CA GLY A 78 9.76 9.55 -7.95
C GLY A 78 11.02 9.67 -8.80
N ALA A 79 12.01 10.46 -8.37
CA ALA A 79 13.31 10.50 -9.01
C ALA A 79 14.02 9.14 -8.95
N PHE A 80 13.98 8.47 -7.79
CA PHE A 80 14.55 7.14 -7.62
C PHE A 80 13.86 6.09 -8.51
N LEU A 81 12.53 6.14 -8.62
CA LEU A 81 11.75 5.29 -9.53
C LEU A 81 12.06 5.63 -11.00
N MET A 82 12.12 6.89 -11.38
CA MET A 82 12.46 7.31 -12.75
C MET A 82 13.87 6.84 -13.14
N ILE A 83 14.85 6.98 -12.24
CA ILE A 83 16.19 6.43 -12.42
C ILE A 83 16.15 4.90 -12.58
N SER A 84 15.30 4.23 -11.78
CA SER A 84 15.09 2.79 -11.86
C SER A 84 14.48 2.34 -13.20
N PHE A 85 13.56 3.12 -13.77
CA PHE A 85 12.94 2.85 -15.07
C PHE A 85 13.85 3.18 -16.25
N VAL A 86 14.64 4.26 -16.18
CA VAL A 86 15.48 4.74 -17.29
C VAL A 86 16.82 4.00 -17.35
N ARG A 87 17.34 3.49 -16.22
CA ARG A 87 18.62 2.75 -16.17
C ARG A 87 18.57 1.51 -15.27
N PRO A 88 17.97 0.40 -15.72
CA PRO A 88 17.95 -0.86 -14.96
C PRO A 88 19.35 -1.38 -14.58
N ASP A 89 20.40 -1.03 -15.34
CA ASP A 89 21.79 -1.42 -15.05
C ASP A 89 22.37 -0.73 -13.80
N TRP A 90 21.85 0.44 -13.41
CA TRP A 90 22.23 1.08 -12.15
C TRP A 90 21.68 0.31 -10.95
N ILE A 91 20.45 -0.19 -11.03
CA ILE A 91 19.88 -1.05 -9.99
C ILE A 91 20.69 -2.35 -9.86
N LYS A 92 21.11 -2.96 -10.98
CA LYS A 92 22.00 -4.14 -10.95
C LYS A 92 23.32 -3.84 -10.25
N LYS A 93 23.94 -2.69 -10.53
CA LYS A 93 25.19 -2.24 -9.85
C LYS A 93 24.98 -1.99 -8.36
N TRP A 94 23.89 -1.31 -7.97
CA TRP A 94 23.55 -1.06 -6.57
C TRP A 94 23.23 -2.35 -5.80
N SER A 95 22.46 -3.26 -6.40
CA SER A 95 22.15 -4.56 -5.81
C SER A 95 23.41 -5.41 -5.62
N ASN A 96 24.32 -5.43 -6.61
CA ASN A 96 25.61 -6.09 -6.47
C ASN A 96 26.50 -5.42 -5.41
N TRP A 97 26.48 -4.09 -5.32
CA TRP A 97 27.20 -3.37 -4.27
C TRP A 97 26.67 -3.67 -2.86
N ILE A 98 25.34 -3.73 -2.69
CA ILE A 98 24.69 -4.13 -1.44
C ILE A 98 25.04 -5.57 -1.07
N ILE A 99 25.01 -6.51 -2.03
CA ILE A 99 25.41 -7.92 -1.81
C ILE A 99 26.88 -8.02 -1.37
N VAL A 100 27.78 -7.26 -2.00
CA VAL A 100 29.20 -7.21 -1.63
C VAL A 100 29.39 -6.57 -0.26
N LYS A 101 28.61 -5.54 0.08
CA LYS A 101 28.66 -4.86 1.38
C LYS A 101 28.09 -5.72 2.52
N LEU A 102 27.01 -6.46 2.27
CA LEU A 102 26.43 -7.46 3.18
C LEU A 102 27.37 -8.64 3.43
N ASN A 103 28.13 -9.06 2.41
CA ASN A 103 29.22 -10.02 2.57
C ASN A 103 30.35 -9.44 3.44
N LYS A 104 30.73 -8.17 3.22
CA LYS A 104 31.75 -7.50 4.03
C LYS A 104 31.35 -7.34 5.50
N ILE A 105 30.05 -7.30 5.79
CA ILE A 105 29.46 -7.25 7.14
C ILE A 105 29.26 -8.68 7.73
N GLY A 106 29.58 -9.75 6.97
CA GLY A 106 29.58 -11.13 7.46
C GLY A 106 28.21 -11.82 7.50
N ILE A 107 27.15 -11.20 6.96
CA ILE A 107 25.79 -11.73 6.99
C ILE A 107 25.59 -12.86 5.95
N ILE A 108 26.42 -12.89 4.89
CA ILE A 108 26.31 -13.86 3.78
C ILE A 108 27.61 -14.66 3.69
N ARG A 109 27.53 -16.00 3.77
CA ARG A 109 28.69 -16.90 3.59
C ARG A 109 29.27 -16.79 2.17
N SER A 110 30.59 -16.59 2.10
CA SER A 110 31.43 -16.46 0.90
C SER A 110 31.11 -17.45 -0.24
N THR A 111 30.82 -18.71 0.07
CA THR A 111 30.56 -19.78 -0.91
C THR A 111 29.18 -19.71 -1.60
N GLY A 112 28.27 -18.87 -1.11
CA GLY A 112 26.91 -18.69 -1.65
C GLY A 112 26.73 -17.44 -2.52
N ILE A 113 27.70 -16.52 -2.56
CA ILE A 113 27.57 -15.20 -3.18
C ILE A 113 27.32 -15.27 -4.67
N LEU A 114 28.07 -16.12 -5.38
CA LEU A 114 27.89 -16.32 -6.83
C LEU A 114 26.54 -16.97 -7.18
N ARG A 115 25.96 -17.76 -6.27
CA ARG A 115 24.63 -18.35 -6.43
C ARG A 115 23.53 -17.35 -6.09
N ALA A 116 23.69 -16.57 -5.02
CA ALA A 116 22.77 -15.50 -4.64
C ALA A 116 22.75 -14.38 -5.69
N ALA A 117 23.92 -13.92 -6.15
CA ALA A 117 24.05 -12.93 -7.22
C ALA A 117 23.49 -13.43 -8.55
N ARG A 118 23.71 -14.71 -8.92
CA ARG A 118 23.07 -15.30 -10.11
C ARG A 118 21.55 -15.42 -9.97
N ARG A 119 21.04 -15.76 -8.79
CA ARG A 119 19.59 -15.86 -8.54
C ARG A 119 18.94 -14.48 -8.60
N VAL A 120 19.54 -13.49 -7.95
CA VAL A 120 19.10 -12.09 -7.99
C VAL A 120 19.21 -11.52 -9.40
N ASN A 121 20.33 -11.70 -10.11
CA ASN A 121 20.44 -11.26 -11.51
C ASN A 121 19.43 -11.95 -12.41
N ARG A 122 19.18 -13.25 -12.25
CA ARG A 122 18.18 -13.98 -13.03
C ARG A 122 16.74 -13.50 -12.73
N GLU A 123 16.44 -13.18 -11.48
CA GLU A 123 15.15 -12.57 -11.10
C GLU A 123 15.04 -11.13 -11.63
N ILE A 124 16.13 -10.36 -11.63
CA ILE A 124 16.17 -9.00 -12.21
C ILE A 124 16.05 -9.04 -13.74
N ASP A 125 16.69 -10.00 -14.41
CA ASP A 125 16.58 -10.18 -15.85
C ASP A 125 15.15 -10.64 -16.22
N CYS A 126 14.59 -11.56 -15.44
CA CYS A 126 13.18 -11.95 -15.59
C CYS A 126 12.24 -10.76 -15.31
N TYR A 127 12.53 -9.90 -14.33
CA TYR A 127 11.77 -8.67 -14.05
C TYR A 127 11.89 -7.68 -15.22
N SER A 128 13.08 -7.49 -15.76
CA SER A 128 13.35 -6.57 -16.88
C SER A 128 12.70 -7.05 -18.18
N GLU A 129 12.68 -8.35 -18.43
CA GLU A 129 12.03 -8.97 -19.59
C GLU A 129 10.51 -8.97 -19.45
N ASN A 130 9.99 -9.26 -18.25
CA ASN A 130 8.56 -9.12 -17.94
C ASN A 130 8.08 -7.67 -18.01
N ILE A 131 8.89 -6.68 -17.61
CA ILE A 131 8.60 -5.25 -17.79
C ILE A 131 8.52 -4.90 -19.29
N ARG A 132 9.44 -5.44 -20.11
CA ARG A 132 9.47 -5.17 -21.54
C ARG A 132 8.25 -5.73 -22.27
N VAL A 133 7.77 -6.91 -21.87
CA VAL A 133 6.53 -7.52 -22.35
C VAL A 133 5.28 -6.80 -21.81
N PHE A 134 5.32 -6.36 -20.54
CA PHE A 134 4.26 -5.57 -19.92
C PHE A 134 4.02 -4.24 -20.65
N PHE A 135 5.08 -3.60 -21.15
CA PHE A 135 4.99 -2.37 -21.94
C PHE A 135 4.55 -2.58 -23.40
N SER A 136 4.75 -3.76 -24.00
CA SER A 136 4.40 -4.01 -25.41
C SER A 136 2.96 -4.50 -25.60
N THR A 137 2.47 -5.38 -24.73
CA THR A 137 1.12 -6.01 -24.84
C THR A 137 0.20 -5.66 -23.67
N GLY A 138 0.75 -5.23 -22.53
CA GLY A 138 0.01 -4.97 -21.29
C GLY A 138 -0.42 -3.51 -21.07
N ARG A 139 -0.07 -2.57 -21.97
CA ARG A 139 -0.32 -1.13 -21.78
C ARG A 139 -1.80 -0.80 -21.50
N LYS A 140 -2.74 -1.51 -22.15
CA LYS A 140 -4.19 -1.37 -21.88
C LYS A 140 -4.56 -1.81 -20.46
N TRP A 141 -4.02 -2.94 -20.00
CA TRP A 141 -4.26 -3.45 -18.65
C TRP A 141 -3.59 -2.61 -17.57
N PHE A 142 -2.42 -2.04 -17.86
CA PHE A 142 -1.77 -1.09 -16.96
C PHE A 142 -2.55 0.21 -16.82
N ILE A 143 -3.01 0.79 -17.94
CA ILE A 143 -3.88 1.98 -17.91
C ILE A 143 -5.19 1.67 -17.18
N ALA A 144 -5.79 0.50 -17.42
CA ALA A 144 -6.98 0.05 -16.70
C ALA A 144 -6.73 -0.09 -15.18
N SER A 145 -5.55 -0.58 -14.77
CA SER A 145 -5.14 -0.64 -13.37
C SER A 145 -4.97 0.76 -12.75
N ILE A 146 -4.40 1.71 -13.50
CA ILE A 146 -4.30 3.12 -13.10
C ILE A 146 -5.69 3.71 -12.90
N PHE A 147 -6.54 3.57 -13.90
CA PHE A 147 -7.91 4.08 -13.84
C PHE A 147 -8.69 3.47 -12.67
N GLY A 148 -8.58 2.15 -12.47
CA GLY A 148 -9.21 1.46 -11.34
C GLY A 148 -8.72 1.95 -9.99
N ALA A 149 -7.41 2.24 -9.85
CA ALA A 149 -6.87 2.79 -8.60
C ALA A 149 -7.30 4.24 -8.37
N VAL A 150 -7.36 5.07 -9.42
CA VAL A 150 -7.89 6.44 -9.33
C VAL A 150 -9.35 6.40 -8.91
N LEU A 151 -10.17 5.57 -9.55
CA LEU A 151 -11.58 5.42 -9.19
C LEU A 151 -11.75 4.92 -7.75
N HIS A 152 -10.96 3.93 -7.35
CA HIS A 152 -10.95 3.43 -5.97
C HIS A 152 -10.61 4.55 -4.98
N LEU A 153 -9.58 5.36 -5.27
CA LEU A 153 -9.17 6.47 -4.42
C LEU A 153 -10.25 7.55 -4.36
N LEU A 154 -10.87 7.90 -5.48
CA LEU A 154 -11.97 8.88 -5.53
C LEU A 154 -13.17 8.42 -4.70
N VAL A 155 -13.59 7.16 -4.84
CA VAL A 155 -14.69 6.60 -4.04
C VAL A 155 -14.33 6.61 -2.56
N TYR A 156 -13.11 6.20 -2.22
CA TYR A 156 -12.64 6.18 -0.84
C TYR A 156 -12.65 7.59 -0.23
N MET A 157 -12.08 8.58 -0.93
CA MET A 157 -12.01 9.99 -0.51
C MET A 157 -13.37 10.71 -0.53
N SER A 158 -14.39 10.12 -1.15
CA SER A 158 -15.74 10.69 -1.13
C SER A 158 -16.50 10.32 0.14
N ILE A 159 -16.04 9.33 0.92
CA ILE A 159 -16.72 8.87 2.13
C ILE A 159 -16.80 10.01 3.15
N MET A 160 -15.69 10.69 3.44
CA MET A 160 -15.67 11.76 4.43
C MET A 160 -16.54 12.97 4.06
N PRO A 161 -16.44 13.56 2.85
CA PRO A 161 -17.35 14.62 2.40
C PRO A 161 -18.83 14.22 2.52
N CYS A 162 -19.20 13.01 2.09
CA CYS A 162 -20.59 12.53 2.17
C CYS A 162 -21.08 12.43 3.63
N LEU A 163 -20.23 12.01 4.56
CA LEU A 163 -20.58 11.96 5.98
C LEU A 163 -20.80 13.35 6.58
N ILE A 164 -19.99 14.33 6.19
CA ILE A 164 -20.15 15.71 6.69
C ILE A 164 -21.43 16.34 6.11
N ILE A 165 -21.73 16.09 4.83
CA ILE A 165 -22.99 16.51 4.19
C ILE A 165 -24.20 15.86 4.87
N ALA A 166 -24.11 14.57 5.24
CA ALA A 166 -25.20 13.84 5.88
C ALA A 166 -25.62 14.44 7.24
N ILE A 167 -24.71 15.17 7.91
CA ILE A 167 -24.98 15.89 9.16
C ILE A 167 -25.53 17.31 8.92
N GLY A 168 -25.58 17.75 7.66
CA GLY A 168 -26.10 19.07 7.28
C GLY A 168 -25.08 20.20 7.39
N SER A 169 -23.79 19.90 7.51
CA SER A 169 -22.72 20.90 7.55
C SER A 169 -22.30 21.30 6.13
N GLU A 170 -21.91 22.57 5.94
CA GLU A 170 -21.33 23.02 4.68
C GLU A 170 -19.96 22.37 4.44
N VAL A 171 -19.74 21.86 3.22
CA VAL A 171 -18.54 21.12 2.86
C VAL A 171 -17.83 21.75 1.68
N LYS A 172 -16.59 22.17 1.91
CA LYS A 172 -15.64 22.44 0.84
C LYS A 172 -14.96 21.14 0.43
N PHE A 173 -15.49 20.51 -0.62
CA PHE A 173 -15.09 19.17 -1.08
C PHE A 173 -13.57 19.00 -1.23
N MET A 174 -12.89 19.99 -1.83
CA MET A 174 -11.44 19.94 -2.01
C MET A 174 -10.66 19.98 -0.70
N GLN A 175 -11.12 20.74 0.30
CA GLN A 175 -10.47 20.81 1.60
C GLN A 175 -10.61 19.48 2.36
N CYS A 176 -11.77 18.83 2.26
CA CYS A 176 -11.97 17.50 2.83
C CYS A 176 -11.08 16.44 2.17
N ILE A 177 -11.03 16.41 0.83
CA ILE A 177 -10.16 15.48 0.09
C ILE A 177 -8.69 15.70 0.48
N LEU A 178 -8.25 16.95 0.62
CA LEU A 178 -6.90 17.26 1.08
C LEU A 178 -6.63 16.70 2.48
N ALA A 179 -7.48 17.03 3.44
CA ALA A 179 -7.27 16.63 4.83
C ALA A 179 -7.31 15.09 4.98
N GLU A 180 -8.20 14.41 4.25
CA GLU A 180 -8.26 12.95 4.20
C GLU A 180 -7.03 12.35 3.53
N SER A 181 -6.52 12.96 2.45
CA SER A 181 -5.32 12.48 1.78
C SER A 181 -4.08 12.55 2.66
N LEU A 182 -3.96 13.61 3.47
CA LEU A 182 -2.89 13.75 4.46
C LEU A 182 -3.01 12.72 5.57
N LEU A 183 -4.23 12.48 6.06
CA LEU A 183 -4.49 11.44 7.04
C LEU A 183 -4.08 10.07 6.51
N LEU A 184 -4.55 9.69 5.32
CA LEU A 184 -4.23 8.40 4.71
C LEU A 184 -2.73 8.25 4.44
N PHE A 185 -2.07 9.32 4.04
CA PHE A 185 -0.63 9.30 3.84
C PHE A 185 0.08 9.05 5.16
N LEU A 186 -0.31 9.74 6.23
CA LEU A 186 0.25 9.54 7.57
C LEU A 186 0.02 8.10 8.05
N LEU A 187 -1.20 7.58 7.91
CA LEU A 187 -1.54 6.21 8.32
C LEU A 187 -0.74 5.14 7.59
N TYR A 188 -0.33 5.41 6.35
CA TYR A 188 0.54 4.52 5.59
C TYR A 188 1.91 4.32 6.24
N PHE A 189 2.43 5.33 6.95
CA PHE A 189 3.76 5.30 7.58
C PHE A 189 3.72 5.04 9.09
N VAL A 190 2.56 5.06 9.73
CA VAL A 190 2.45 4.76 11.16
C VAL A 190 2.49 3.23 11.37
N PRO A 191 3.50 2.68 12.08
CA PRO A 191 3.64 1.25 12.30
C PRO A 191 2.72 0.73 13.42
N THR A 192 1.48 1.21 13.51
CA THR A 192 0.56 0.79 14.58
C THR A 192 -0.15 -0.51 14.19
N PRO A 193 -0.06 -1.56 15.03
CA PRO A 193 -0.86 -2.77 14.86
C PRO A 193 -2.35 -2.41 14.86
N GLY A 194 -3.07 -2.78 13.80
CA GLY A 194 -4.49 -2.47 13.67
C GLY A 194 -4.84 -1.00 13.37
N SER A 195 -3.87 -0.07 13.28
CA SER A 195 -4.10 1.36 12.98
C SER A 195 -5.06 2.11 13.93
N SER A 196 -5.67 1.45 14.92
CA SER A 196 -6.85 1.95 15.62
C SER A 196 -6.59 3.29 16.31
N GLY A 197 -5.59 3.39 17.19
CA GLY A 197 -5.33 4.64 17.92
C GLY A 197 -4.94 5.82 17.03
N ALA A 198 -4.04 5.60 16.06
CA ALA A 198 -3.56 6.67 15.18
C ALA A 198 -4.63 7.12 14.18
N ALA A 199 -5.44 6.22 13.63
CA ALA A 199 -6.50 6.62 12.72
C ALA A 199 -7.76 7.11 13.40
N GLU A 200 -8.10 6.68 14.63
CA GLU A 200 -9.24 7.27 15.35
C GLU A 200 -8.88 8.69 15.79
N GLY A 201 -7.70 8.87 16.39
CA GLY A 201 -7.22 10.19 16.77
C GLY A 201 -7.01 11.09 15.56
N GLY A 202 -6.36 10.57 14.50
CA GLY A 202 -6.10 11.30 13.26
C GLY A 202 -7.37 11.65 12.51
N ALA A 203 -8.32 10.73 12.35
CA ALA A 203 -9.61 11.01 11.72
C ALA A 203 -10.41 12.01 12.55
N THR A 204 -10.46 11.86 13.88
CA THR A 204 -11.17 12.82 14.75
C THR A 204 -10.57 14.23 14.61
N ALA A 205 -9.24 14.34 14.61
CA ALA A 205 -8.56 15.62 14.40
C ALA A 205 -8.86 16.24 13.03
N VAL A 206 -8.96 15.42 11.98
CA VAL A 206 -9.33 15.90 10.64
C VAL A 206 -10.81 16.31 10.56
N PHE A 207 -11.73 15.51 11.10
CA PHE A 207 -13.15 15.85 11.15
C PHE A 207 -13.38 17.12 11.99
N ALA A 208 -12.63 17.33 13.06
CA ALA A 208 -12.71 18.54 13.88
C ALA A 208 -12.34 19.84 13.15
N LEU A 209 -11.71 19.77 11.97
CA LEU A 209 -11.49 20.94 11.10
C LEU A 209 -12.78 21.39 10.39
N PHE A 210 -13.76 20.49 10.26
CA PHE A 210 -14.97 20.71 9.47
C PHE A 210 -16.26 20.68 10.29
N VAL A 211 -16.28 19.95 11.40
CA VAL A 211 -17.45 19.80 12.28
C VAL A 211 -17.12 20.06 13.75
N PRO A 212 -18.10 20.37 14.60
CA PRO A 212 -17.90 20.50 16.04
C PRO A 212 -17.26 19.24 16.65
N TRP A 213 -16.42 19.43 17.67
CA TRP A 213 -15.65 18.35 18.32
C TRP A 213 -16.53 17.19 18.84
N SER A 214 -17.75 17.49 19.29
CA SER A 214 -18.73 16.49 19.76
C SER A 214 -19.16 15.50 18.68
N LEU A 215 -19.19 15.93 17.40
CA LEU A 215 -19.58 15.10 16.26
C LEU A 215 -18.37 14.48 15.55
N ALA A 216 -17.20 15.12 15.65
CA ALA A 216 -15.97 14.67 14.99
C ALA A 216 -15.59 13.22 15.34
N GLY A 217 -15.68 12.84 16.61
CA GLY A 217 -15.37 11.48 17.05
C GLY A 217 -16.35 10.43 16.51
N ILE A 218 -17.65 10.76 16.51
CA ILE A 218 -18.70 9.86 15.99
C ILE A 218 -18.51 9.66 14.49
N LEU A 219 -18.22 10.73 13.76
CA LEU A 219 -17.92 10.68 12.33
C LEU A 219 -16.65 9.90 12.01
N ALA A 220 -15.59 10.07 12.80
CA ALA A 220 -14.35 9.33 12.64
C ALA A 220 -14.57 7.80 12.77
N VAL A 221 -15.33 7.38 13.78
CA VAL A 221 -15.70 5.96 13.95
C VAL A 221 -16.57 5.47 12.79
N THR A 222 -17.56 6.26 12.39
CA THR A 222 -18.47 5.91 11.27
C THR A 222 -17.71 5.78 9.95
N TRP A 223 -16.80 6.71 9.66
CA TRP A 223 -15.91 6.66 8.50
C TRP A 223 -15.11 5.36 8.50
N ARG A 224 -14.57 4.96 9.65
CA ARG A 224 -13.82 3.71 9.81
C ARG A 224 -14.65 2.46 9.55
N VAL A 225 -15.88 2.44 10.06
CA VAL A 225 -16.81 1.33 9.82
C VAL A 225 -17.06 1.18 8.33
N LEU A 226 -17.34 2.29 7.64
CA LEU A 226 -17.61 2.29 6.21
C LEU A 226 -16.37 1.92 5.39
N SER A 227 -15.21 2.47 5.71
CA SER A 227 -14.00 2.36 4.89
C SER A 227 -13.20 1.08 5.15
N GLU A 228 -13.05 0.66 6.41
CA GLU A 228 -12.21 -0.48 6.80
C GLU A 228 -13.05 -1.73 7.10
N TYR A 229 -14.10 -1.61 7.92
CA TYR A 229 -14.84 -2.79 8.37
C TYR A 229 -15.76 -3.37 7.31
N THR A 230 -16.34 -2.56 6.42
CA THR A 230 -17.08 -3.06 5.25
C THR A 230 -16.19 -3.94 4.37
N GLY A 231 -14.96 -3.48 4.10
CA GLY A 231 -13.99 -4.24 3.30
C GLY A 231 -13.59 -5.55 3.97
N VAL A 232 -13.37 -5.54 5.29
CA VAL A 232 -13.09 -6.75 6.06
C VAL A 232 -14.28 -7.71 6.02
N ALA A 233 -15.51 -7.23 6.23
CA ALA A 233 -16.71 -8.06 6.21
C ALA A 233 -16.90 -8.75 4.85
N LEU A 234 -16.81 -7.99 3.75
CA LEU A 234 -16.90 -8.53 2.39
C LEU A 234 -15.77 -9.51 2.08
N GLY A 235 -14.54 -9.19 2.50
CA GLY A 235 -13.37 -10.07 2.35
C GLY A 235 -13.55 -11.39 3.11
N SER A 236 -14.01 -11.33 4.36
CA SER A 236 -14.31 -12.50 5.18
C SER A 236 -15.40 -13.37 4.55
N LEU A 237 -16.49 -12.77 4.05
CA LEU A 237 -17.55 -13.50 3.35
C LEU A 237 -17.03 -14.21 2.10
N MET A 238 -16.16 -13.57 1.31
CA MET A 238 -15.54 -14.18 0.14
C MET A 238 -14.64 -15.36 0.51
N VAL A 239 -13.83 -15.23 1.57
CA VAL A 239 -12.98 -16.33 2.06
C VAL A 239 -13.84 -17.49 2.53
N ILE A 240 -14.88 -17.24 3.31
CA ILE A 240 -15.81 -18.28 3.78
C ILE A 240 -16.47 -18.99 2.60
N LYS A 241 -16.91 -18.25 1.58
CA LYS A 241 -17.51 -18.83 0.37
C LYS A 241 -16.52 -19.66 -0.44
N GLN A 242 -15.27 -19.22 -0.53
CA GLN A 242 -14.26 -19.87 -1.36
C GLN A 242 -13.61 -21.09 -0.67
N PHE A 243 -13.55 -21.12 0.65
CA PHE A 243 -12.86 -22.17 1.41
C PHE A 243 -13.83 -23.05 2.25
N GLY A 244 -15.09 -22.64 2.41
CA GLY A 244 -16.04 -23.27 3.32
C GLY A 244 -15.74 -22.92 4.79
N TRP A 245 -16.74 -23.03 5.67
CA TRP A 245 -16.59 -22.73 7.11
C TRP A 245 -15.43 -23.50 7.79
N GLY A 246 -15.06 -24.68 7.28
CA GLY A 246 -13.92 -25.50 7.74
C GLY A 246 -12.66 -25.42 6.88
N GLY A 247 -12.57 -24.45 5.96
CA GLY A 247 -11.44 -24.31 5.05
C GLY A 247 -10.13 -23.96 5.73
N ALA A 248 -10.19 -23.16 6.81
CA ALA A 248 -9.04 -22.85 7.64
C ALA A 248 -8.50 -24.12 8.34
N ASP A 249 -9.38 -25.01 8.83
CA ASP A 249 -8.99 -26.27 9.45
C ASP A 249 -8.39 -27.26 8.44
N LYS A 250 -8.91 -27.29 7.21
CA LYS A 250 -8.31 -28.07 6.12
C LYS A 250 -6.93 -27.55 5.75
N LEU A 251 -6.74 -26.23 5.69
CA LEU A 251 -5.46 -25.59 5.40
C LEU A 251 -4.42 -25.84 6.51
N LEU A 252 -4.81 -25.68 7.78
CA LEU A 252 -3.94 -25.96 8.92
C LEU A 252 -3.54 -27.45 8.99
N LYS A 253 -4.45 -28.35 8.63
CA LYS A 253 -4.14 -29.79 8.52
C LYS A 253 -3.22 -30.12 7.34
N GLU A 254 -3.42 -29.50 6.18
CA GLU A 254 -2.54 -29.68 5.02
C GLU A 254 -1.13 -29.12 5.24
N GLU A 255 -1.01 -27.96 5.91
CA GLU A 255 0.29 -27.37 6.24
C GLU A 255 1.06 -28.22 7.26
N LYS A 256 0.37 -28.70 8.31
CA LYS A 256 0.98 -29.64 9.27
C LYS A 256 1.48 -30.90 8.58
N LYS A 257 0.67 -31.49 7.70
CA LYS A 257 1.04 -32.71 6.98
C LYS A 257 2.26 -32.52 6.06
N LYS A 258 2.36 -31.37 5.38
CA LYS A 258 3.55 -31.04 4.55
C LYS A 258 4.82 -30.78 5.37
N LEU A 259 4.69 -30.23 6.57
CA LEU A 259 5.81 -30.01 7.49
C LEU A 259 6.30 -31.32 8.12
N GLU A 260 5.40 -32.27 8.36
CA GLU A 260 5.71 -33.62 8.84
C GLU A 260 6.39 -34.45 7.73
N ASP A 261 5.82 -34.50 6.52
CA ASP A 261 6.42 -35.21 5.36
C ASP A 261 7.78 -34.61 4.95
N GLY A 262 7.97 -33.31 5.17
CA GLY A 262 9.24 -32.61 4.91
C GLY A 262 10.32 -32.85 5.99
N ARG A 263 9.92 -33.30 7.18
CA ARG A 263 10.83 -33.71 8.27
C ARG A 263 11.26 -35.16 8.15
N GLU A 264 10.43 -36.05 7.60
CA GLU A 264 10.79 -37.46 7.35
C GLU A 264 11.76 -37.66 6.17
N LYS A 265 11.93 -36.65 5.31
CA LYS A 265 12.85 -36.67 4.15
C LYS A 265 14.22 -36.02 4.41
N LYS A 266 14.56 -35.73 5.66
CA LYS A 266 15.88 -35.25 6.10
C LYS A 266 16.52 -36.24 7.05
#